data_AF-A0A3S6K756-F1
#
_entry.id   AF-A0A3S6K756-F1
#
_cell.length_a   1.000
_cell.length_b   1.000
_cell.length_c   1.000
_cell.angle_alpha   90.00
_cell.angle_beta   90.00
_cell.angle_gamma   90.00
#
_symmetry.space_group_name_H-M   'P 1'
#
loop_
_entity.id
_entity.type
_entity.pdbx_description
1 polymer ?
#
loop_
_entity_poly.entity_id
_entity_poly.type
_entity_poly.pdbx_seq_one_letter_code
_entity_poly.pdbx_strand_id
1 'polypeptide(L)'
;MFFFKLKNTMMVESLNLFFLFFLLIFFSIFLNSSTSLHLLLTAEILWITLYAIVSLIGMTHDNLNILSLTFFFLVLSAVEFGIGLVILLIQNIFTRSLSLNENDSNFFKFSSRFKSKLFLNKVNWKI
;
A
#
# COMPACT_ATOMS: atom_id res chain seq x y z
N MET A 1 11.45 -20.03 38.71
CA MET A 1 12.44 -19.76 37.63
C MET A 1 12.15 -20.54 36.36
N PHE A 2 11.92 -21.87 36.41
CA PHE A 2 11.58 -22.68 35.23
C PHE A 2 10.28 -22.25 34.52
N PHE A 3 9.22 -21.95 35.29
CA PHE A 3 7.92 -21.52 34.74
C PHE A 3 8.00 -20.15 34.03
N PHE A 4 8.82 -19.24 34.55
CA PHE A 4 9.06 -17.93 33.94
C PHE A 4 9.86 -18.06 32.65
N LYS A 5 10.81 -18.98 32.60
CA LYS A 5 11.60 -19.28 31.40
C LYS A 5 10.75 -19.93 30.31
N LEU A 6 9.86 -20.85 30.66
CA LEU A 6 8.88 -21.48 29.75
C LEU A 6 7.87 -20.46 29.19
N LYS A 7 7.38 -19.54 30.02
CA LYS A 7 6.48 -18.46 29.56
C LYS A 7 7.18 -17.54 28.55
N ASN A 8 8.44 -17.19 28.79
CA ASN A 8 9.22 -16.39 27.84
C ASN A 8 9.48 -17.13 26.52
N THR A 9 9.79 -18.43 26.55
CA THR A 9 10.00 -19.19 25.31
C THR A 9 8.72 -19.32 24.49
N MET A 10 7.57 -19.61 25.13
CA MET A 10 6.28 -19.67 24.42
C MET A 10 5.85 -18.32 23.84
N MET A 11 6.14 -17.20 24.51
CA MET A 11 5.87 -15.87 23.95
C MET A 11 6.75 -15.54 22.76
N VAL A 12 8.05 -15.85 22.82
CA VAL A 12 8.98 -15.64 21.70
C VAL A 12 8.55 -16.47 20.48
N GLU A 13 8.12 -17.72 20.68
CA GLU A 13 7.57 -18.55 19.60
C GLU A 13 6.32 -17.93 18.96
N SER A 14 5.40 -17.39 19.77
CA SER A 14 4.20 -16.74 19.25
C SER A 14 4.52 -15.46 18.45
N LEU A 15 5.50 -14.66 18.90
CA LEU A 15 5.96 -13.46 18.19
C LEU A 15 6.61 -13.81 16.85
N ASN A 16 7.38 -14.90 16.78
CA ASN A 16 7.96 -15.39 15.53
C ASN A 16 6.88 -15.78 14.51
N LEU A 17 5.76 -16.35 14.95
CA LEU A 17 4.65 -16.69 14.07
C LEU A 17 3.98 -15.43 13.48
N PHE A 18 3.76 -14.39 14.29
CA PHE A 18 3.26 -13.10 13.79
C PHE A 18 4.25 -12.44 12.82
N PHE A 19 5.55 -12.53 13.09
CA PHE A 19 6.57 -12.04 12.17
C PHE A 19 6.59 -12.80 10.84
N LEU A 20 6.39 -14.12 10.86
CA LEU A 20 6.24 -14.92 9.64
C LEU A 20 5.01 -14.50 8.84
N PHE A 21 3.88 -14.22 9.49
CA PHE A 21 2.69 -13.70 8.82
C PHE A 21 2.93 -12.34 8.14
N PHE A 22 3.63 -11.43 8.84
CA PHE A 22 4.07 -10.15 8.26
C PHE A 22 4.92 -10.37 6.99
N LEU A 23 5.89 -11.30 7.04
CA LEU A 23 6.76 -11.60 5.92
C LEU A 23 6.01 -12.21 4.72
N LEU A 24 4.99 -13.05 4.96
CA LEU A 24 4.14 -13.60 3.91
C LEU A 24 3.36 -12.50 3.18
N ILE A 25 2.80 -11.54 3.93
CA ILE A 25 2.10 -10.39 3.34
C ILE A 25 3.08 -9.54 2.55
N PHE A 26 4.28 -9.29 3.08
CA PHE A 26 5.31 -8.55 2.37
C PHE A 26 5.67 -9.20 1.03
N PHE A 27 5.82 -10.52 0.98
CA PHE A 27 6.09 -11.23 -0.26
C PHE A 27 4.94 -11.14 -1.27
N SER A 28 3.69 -11.05 -0.80
CA SER A 28 2.51 -10.93 -1.67
C SER A 28 2.50 -9.66 -2.52
N ILE A 29 3.16 -8.57 -2.07
CA ILE A 29 3.29 -7.32 -2.85
C ILE A 29 3.96 -7.59 -4.20
N PHE A 30 5.01 -8.43 -4.20
CA PHE A 30 5.81 -8.67 -5.39
C PHE A 30 5.14 -9.64 -6.37
N LEU A 31 4.30 -10.55 -5.87
CA LEU A 31 3.71 -11.62 -6.69
C LEU A 31 2.42 -11.20 -7.40
N ASN A 32 1.61 -10.33 -6.81
CA ASN A 32 0.24 -10.11 -7.28
C ASN A 32 -0.16 -8.62 -7.32
N SER A 33 0.57 -7.82 -8.10
CA SER A 33 0.34 -6.38 -8.24
C SER A 33 -0.29 -6.01 -9.59
N SER A 34 -1.53 -6.48 -9.83
CA SER A 34 -2.26 -6.20 -11.08
C SER A 34 -2.78 -4.76 -11.18
N THR A 35 -3.17 -4.18 -10.05
CA THR A 35 -3.70 -2.81 -9.97
C THR A 35 -2.96 -2.02 -8.90
N SER A 36 -2.82 -0.71 -9.13
CA SER A 36 -2.17 0.19 -8.17
C SER A 36 -2.99 0.35 -6.88
N LEU A 37 -4.32 0.22 -6.96
CA LEU A 37 -5.18 0.17 -5.78
C LEU A 37 -4.90 -1.08 -4.91
N HIS A 38 -4.71 -2.24 -5.53
CA HIS A 38 -4.37 -3.46 -4.79
C HIS A 38 -3.05 -3.31 -4.02
N LEU A 39 -2.03 -2.73 -4.66
CA LEU A 39 -0.75 -2.43 -4.00
C LEU A 39 -0.93 -1.55 -2.77
N LEU A 40 -1.72 -0.48 -2.89
CA LEU A 40 -1.95 0.46 -1.79
C LEU A 40 -2.70 -0.20 -0.63
N LEU A 41 -3.72 -1.01 -0.90
CA LEU A 41 -4.42 -1.76 0.16
C LEU A 41 -3.51 -2.81 0.83
N THR A 42 -2.64 -3.47 0.07
CA THR A 42 -1.67 -4.40 0.67
C THR A 42 -0.64 -3.69 1.55
N ALA A 43 -0.28 -2.45 1.25
CA ALA A 43 0.56 -1.62 2.10
C ALA A 43 -0.13 -1.26 3.43
N GLU A 44 -1.44 -0.94 3.42
CA GLU A 44 -2.19 -0.70 4.65
C GLU A 44 -2.27 -1.94 5.56
N ILE A 45 -2.42 -3.12 4.97
CA ILE A 45 -2.41 -4.38 5.74
C ILE A 45 -1.04 -4.60 6.40
N LEU A 46 0.06 -4.18 5.77
CA LEU A 46 1.39 -4.21 6.38
C LEU A 46 1.52 -3.23 7.55
N TRP A 47 0.98 -2.02 7.44
CA TRP A 47 0.95 -1.07 8.56
C TRP A 47 0.20 -1.63 9.77
N ILE A 48 -0.97 -2.23 9.55
CA ILE A 48 -1.80 -2.80 10.62
C ILE A 48 -1.08 -3.99 11.29
N THR A 49 -0.44 -4.85 10.51
CA THR A 49 0.29 -6.00 11.06
C THR A 49 1.54 -5.56 11.82
N LEU A 50 2.26 -4.54 11.34
CA LEU A 50 3.38 -3.93 12.07
C LEU A 50 2.92 -3.30 13.39
N TYR A 51 1.81 -2.56 13.36
CA TYR A 51 1.18 -1.98 14.55
C TYR A 51 0.87 -3.05 15.60
N ALA A 52 0.25 -4.16 15.19
CA ALA A 52 -0.11 -5.25 16.09
C ALA A 52 1.13 -5.90 16.74
N ILE A 53 2.18 -6.15 15.97
CA ILE A 53 3.43 -6.74 16.48
C ILE A 53 4.10 -5.82 17.49
N VAL A 54 4.26 -4.54 17.16
CA VAL A 54 4.95 -3.59 18.05
C VAL A 54 4.13 -3.30 19.30
N SER A 55 2.79 -3.27 19.21
CA SER A 55 1.92 -3.18 20.38
C SER A 55 2.09 -4.39 21.31
N LEU A 56 2.15 -5.62 20.78
CA LEU A 56 2.37 -6.81 21.59
C LEU A 56 3.75 -6.78 22.27
N ILE A 57 4.80 -6.34 21.56
CA ILE A 57 6.14 -6.19 22.15
C ILE A 57 6.12 -5.13 23.26
N GLY A 58 5.46 -4.00 23.03
CA GLY A 58 5.32 -2.93 24.02
C GLY A 58 4.63 -3.37 25.30
N MET A 59 3.53 -4.15 25.18
CA MET A 59 2.79 -4.70 26.32
C MET A 59 3.56 -5.81 27.06
N THR A 60 4.39 -6.58 26.37
CA THR A 60 5.16 -7.67 27.01
C THR A 60 6.38 -7.18 27.77
N HIS A 61 6.96 -6.06 27.33
CA HIS A 61 8.14 -5.46 27.94
C HIS A 61 7.79 -4.27 28.85
N ASP A 62 6.49 -4.01 29.08
CA ASP A 62 5.96 -2.87 29.86
C ASP A 62 6.64 -1.53 29.50
N ASN A 63 6.94 -1.33 28.21
CA ASN A 63 7.69 -0.17 27.74
C ASN A 63 6.77 0.85 27.05
N LEU A 64 6.48 1.93 27.78
CA LEU A 64 5.64 3.03 27.29
C LEU A 64 6.21 3.73 26.04
N ASN A 65 7.54 3.77 25.87
CA ASN A 65 8.12 4.39 24.67
C ASN A 65 7.79 3.58 23.42
N ILE A 66 7.87 2.25 23.49
CA ILE A 66 7.50 1.36 22.39
C ILE A 66 5.99 1.44 22.11
N LEU A 67 5.18 1.53 23.18
CA LEU A 67 3.74 1.71 23.02
C LEU A 67 3.39 3.07 22.40
N SER A 68 4.15 4.14 22.69
CA SER A 68 3.94 5.44 22.05
C SER A 68 4.26 5.44 20.55
N LEU A 69 5.21 4.61 20.13
CA LEU A 69 5.60 4.45 18.73
C LEU A 69 4.44 3.93 17.86
N THR A 70 3.55 3.11 18.41
CA THR A 70 2.42 2.55 17.67
C THR A 70 1.41 3.62 17.22
N PHE A 71 1.25 4.70 17.99
CA PHE A 71 0.43 5.85 17.59
C PHE A 71 1.07 6.61 16.43
N PHE A 72 2.40 6.72 16.38
CA PHE A 72 3.09 7.33 15.25
C PHE A 72 2.91 6.49 13.98
N PHE A 73 2.91 5.16 14.06
CA PHE A 73 2.63 4.31 12.90
C PHE A 73 1.23 4.51 12.33
N LEU A 74 0.20 4.69 13.17
CA LEU A 74 -1.15 4.97 12.70
C LEU A 74 -1.24 6.31 11.96
N VAL A 75 -0.57 7.35 12.48
CA VAL A 75 -0.52 8.66 11.83
C VAL A 75 0.22 8.58 10.49
N LEU A 76 1.37 7.90 10.45
CA LEU A 76 2.14 7.73 9.22
C LEU A 76 1.39 6.91 8.17
N SER A 77 0.72 5.83 8.56
CA SER A 77 -0.16 5.05 7.69
C SER A 77 -1.28 5.92 7.11
N ALA A 78 -1.98 6.71 7.92
CA ALA A 78 -3.03 7.60 7.41
C ALA A 78 -2.50 8.65 6.41
N VAL A 79 -1.30 9.19 6.66
CA VAL A 79 -0.64 10.14 5.74
C VAL A 79 -0.23 9.46 4.44
N GLU A 80 0.39 8.28 4.51
CA GLU A 80 0.78 7.49 3.34
C GLU A 80 -0.44 7.11 2.50
N PHE A 81 -1.51 6.62 3.13
CA PHE A 81 -2.76 6.30 2.46
C PHE A 81 -3.32 7.50 1.71
N GLY A 82 -3.34 8.67 2.35
CA GLY A 82 -3.81 9.92 1.75
C GLY A 82 -2.99 10.33 0.53
N ILE A 83 -1.65 10.30 0.65
CA ILE A 83 -0.74 10.62 -0.46
C ILE A 83 -0.89 9.60 -1.59
N GLY A 84 -0.98 8.31 -1.26
CA GLY A 84 -1.16 7.23 -2.22
C GLY A 84 -2.45 7.38 -3.02
N LEU A 85 -3.56 7.78 -2.39
CA LEU A 85 -4.81 8.09 -3.10
C LEU A 85 -4.66 9.29 -4.05
N VAL A 86 -3.95 10.34 -3.65
CA VAL A 86 -3.67 11.49 -4.54
C VAL A 86 -2.87 11.05 -5.77
N ILE A 87 -1.86 10.22 -5.59
CA ILE A 87 -1.06 9.67 -6.69
C ILE A 87 -1.93 8.79 -7.62
N LEU A 88 -2.82 7.96 -7.07
CA LEU A 88 -3.76 7.16 -7.84
C LEU A 88 -4.71 8.01 -8.69
N LEU A 89 -5.19 9.14 -8.15
CA LEU A 89 -6.01 10.07 -8.90
C LEU A 89 -5.24 10.67 -10.07
N ILE A 90 -3.98 11.06 -9.84
CA ILE A 90 -3.10 11.58 -10.88
C ILE A 90 -2.87 10.51 -11.96
N GLN A 91 -2.56 9.27 -11.58
CA GLN A 91 -2.43 8.14 -12.51
C GLN A 91 -3.70 7.99 -13.36
N ASN A 92 -4.88 7.96 -12.72
CA ASN A 92 -6.15 7.81 -13.42
C ASN A 92 -6.42 8.95 -14.43
N ILE A 93 -5.97 10.17 -14.14
CA ILE A 93 -6.08 11.30 -15.09
C ILE A 93 -5.20 11.06 -16.33
N PHE A 94 -3.98 10.54 -16.15
CA PHE A 94 -3.02 10.33 -17.25
C PHE A 94 -3.27 9.07 -18.07
N THR A 95 -3.47 7.92 -17.42
CA THR A 95 -3.59 6.61 -18.09
C THR A 95 -5.04 6.18 -18.30
N ARG A 96 -6.01 6.85 -17.65
CA ARG A 96 -7.45 6.48 -17.64
C ARG A 96 -7.70 5.06 -17.10
N SER A 97 -6.73 4.52 -16.38
CA SER A 97 -6.71 3.16 -15.87
C SER A 97 -5.95 3.09 -14.55
N LEU A 98 -6.37 2.17 -13.69
CA LEU A 98 -5.68 1.84 -12.43
C LEU A 98 -4.84 0.57 -12.56
N SER A 99 -4.87 -0.06 -13.74
CA SER A 99 -4.04 -1.22 -14.08
C SER A 99 -2.60 -0.78 -14.25
N LEU A 100 -1.69 -1.51 -13.61
CA LEU A 100 -0.24 -1.35 -13.82
C LEU A 100 0.27 -2.17 -15.01
N ASN A 101 -0.51 -3.17 -15.43
CA ASN A 101 -0.18 -4.10 -16.50
C ASN A 101 -0.79 -3.69 -17.85
N GLU A 102 -0.67 -2.41 -18.25
CA GLU A 102 -1.11 -1.97 -19.57
C GLU A 102 0.05 -1.96 -20.55
N ASN A 103 0.09 -2.96 -21.44
CA ASN A 103 0.91 -2.93 -22.64
C ASN A 103 0.43 -1.79 -23.57
N ASP A 104 1.05 -0.61 -23.39
CA ASP A 104 1.24 0.53 -24.30
C ASP A 104 0.42 0.60 -25.62
N SER A 105 -0.90 0.64 -25.52
CA SER A 105 -1.75 1.04 -26.66
C SER A 105 -2.68 2.22 -26.38
N ASN A 106 -2.74 2.70 -25.13
CA ASN A 106 -3.63 3.79 -24.72
C ASN A 106 -3.03 5.19 -25.00
N PHE A 107 -1.70 5.36 -24.90
CA PHE A 107 -1.05 6.65 -25.17
C PHE A 107 -1.17 7.09 -26.64
N PHE A 108 -0.97 6.17 -27.59
CA PHE A 108 -1.16 6.46 -29.02
C PHE A 108 -2.62 6.76 -29.38
N LYS A 109 -3.60 6.16 -28.68
CA LYS A 109 -5.03 6.47 -28.83
C LYS A 109 -5.40 7.85 -28.28
N PHE A 110 -4.72 8.32 -27.23
CA PHE A 110 -4.88 9.69 -26.74
C PHE A 110 -4.41 10.69 -27.80
N SER A 111 -3.19 10.53 -28.32
CA SER A 111 -2.65 11.40 -29.38
C SER A 111 -3.54 11.46 -30.63
N SER A 112 -4.07 10.31 -31.08
CA SER A 112 -4.94 10.27 -32.26
C SER A 112 -6.30 10.95 -32.06
N ARG A 113 -6.87 10.91 -30.84
CA ARG A 113 -8.13 11.61 -30.51
C ARG A 113 -7.96 13.11 -30.32
N PHE A 114 -6.82 13.59 -29.81
CA PHE A 114 -6.53 15.03 -29.78
C PHE A 114 -6.36 15.59 -31.20
N LYS A 115 -5.67 14.84 -32.07
CA LYS A 115 -5.52 15.20 -33.48
C LYS A 115 -6.85 15.27 -34.21
N SER A 116 -7.78 14.34 -33.95
CA SER A 116 -9.10 14.34 -34.60
C SER A 116 -9.99 15.50 -34.16
N LYS A 117 -9.96 15.90 -32.87
CA LYS A 117 -10.71 17.07 -32.39
C LYS A 117 -10.21 18.38 -33.01
N LEU A 118 -8.90 18.55 -33.17
CA LEU A 118 -8.33 19.72 -33.85
C LEU A 118 -8.70 19.77 -35.34
N PHE A 119 -8.74 18.61 -36.00
CA PHE A 119 -9.10 18.53 -37.42
C PHE A 119 -10.60 18.77 -37.67
N LEU A 120 -11.48 18.25 -36.83
CA LEU A 120 -12.92 18.52 -36.89
C LEU A 120 -13.23 20.01 -36.68
N ASN A 121 -12.52 20.66 -35.76
CA ASN A 121 -12.71 22.10 -35.54
C ASN A 121 -12.24 22.92 -36.77
N LYS A 122 -11.19 22.49 -37.46
CA LYS A 122 -10.72 23.13 -38.70
C LYS A 122 -11.71 23.00 -39.87
N VAL A 123 -12.46 21.91 -39.94
CA VAL A 123 -13.52 21.73 -40.96
C VAL A 123 -14.72 22.64 -40.67
N ASN A 124 -15.07 22.81 -39.39
CA ASN A 124 -16.19 23.68 -39.00
C ASN A 124 -15.91 25.18 -39.15
N TRP A 125 -14.64 25.59 -39.27
CA TRP A 125 -14.25 26.99 -39.52
C TRP A 125 -14.20 27.35 -41.02
N LYS A 126 -14.44 26.39 -41.92
CA LYS A 126 -14.43 26.58 -43.38
C LYS A 126 -15.83 26.49 -44.01
N ILE A 127 -16.88 26.48 -43.20
CA ILE A 127 -18.29 26.63 -43.60
C ILE A 127 -18.73 27.99 -43.07
#